data_AF-A0A8T5UA60-F1
#
_entry.id   AF-A0A8T5UA60-F1
#
_cell.length_a   1.000
_cell.length_b   1.000
_cell.length_c   1.000
_cell.angle_alpha   90.00
_cell.angle_beta   90.00
_cell.angle_gamma   90.00
#
_symmetry.space_group_name_H-M   'P 1'
#
loop_
_entity.id
_entity.type
_entity.pdbx_description
1 polymer ?
#
loop_
_entity_poly.entity_id
_entity_poly.type
_entity_poly.pdbx_seq_one_letter_code
_entity_poly.pdbx_strand_id
1 'polypeptide(L)'
;MLVEDPILKDYIVGDIIKVVKEKGLSIEKDYVESFIDNFISEYERLPKKSEIIPIVSSYIKILERKEYSSEIIEKSQEYSSGTETSKAPRVSFIEKNKMLISIKNEGLFGRSEEILTIPKSQGRRLCPICDDGNWYKIHELIDKNDILCDYPRIYGKKYICSGCSCVWKEK
;
A
#
# COMPACT_ATOMS: atom_id res chain seq x y z
N MET A 1 -19.01 32.56 -18.71
CA MET A 1 -18.83 33.16 -17.38
C MET A 1 -19.66 32.35 -16.39
N LEU A 2 -19.08 31.32 -15.80
CA LEU A 2 -19.73 30.59 -14.71
C LEU A 2 -19.41 31.37 -13.45
N VAL A 3 -20.44 32.01 -12.89
CA VAL A 3 -20.38 32.62 -11.57
C VAL A 3 -20.30 31.46 -10.61
N GLU A 4 -19.11 31.16 -10.11
CA GLU A 4 -18.92 30.15 -9.08
C GLU A 4 -19.52 30.71 -7.79
N ASP A 5 -20.61 30.11 -7.31
CA ASP A 5 -21.26 30.54 -6.08
C ASP A 5 -20.28 30.40 -4.91
N PRO A 6 -19.78 31.51 -4.32
CA PRO A 6 -18.78 31.45 -3.24
C PRO A 6 -19.29 30.68 -2.02
N ILE A 7 -20.61 30.65 -1.84
CA ILE A 7 -21.31 29.92 -0.79
C ILE A 7 -21.13 28.39 -0.94
N LEU A 8 -21.10 27.87 -2.17
CA LEU A 8 -20.93 26.44 -2.41
C LEU A 8 -19.50 25.97 -2.10
N LYS A 9 -18.50 26.82 -2.40
CA LYS A 9 -17.10 26.57 -2.08
C LYS A 9 -16.91 26.43 -0.58
N ASP A 10 -17.43 27.38 0.21
CA ASP A 10 -17.34 27.34 1.68
C ASP A 10 -18.02 26.11 2.28
N TYR A 11 -19.16 25.68 1.72
CA TYR A 11 -19.85 24.48 2.18
C TYR A 11 -19.01 23.21 1.95
N ILE A 12 -18.37 23.07 0.79
CA ILE A 12 -17.52 21.92 0.46
C ILE A 12 -16.25 21.92 1.33
N VAL A 13 -15.65 23.09 1.56
CA VAL A 13 -14.49 23.23 2.47
C VAL A 13 -14.88 22.79 3.88
N GLY A 14 -16.05 23.21 4.37
CA GLY A 14 -16.60 22.78 5.65
C GLY A 14 -16.81 21.27 5.75
N ASP A 15 -17.41 20.67 4.71
CA ASP A 15 -17.64 19.22 4.63
C ASP A 15 -16.32 18.44 4.66
N ILE A 16 -15.29 18.89 3.93
CA ILE A 16 -13.96 18.25 3.94
C ILE A 16 -13.34 18.30 5.34
N ILE A 17 -13.34 19.48 5.98
CA ILE A 17 -12.77 19.66 7.32
C ILE A 17 -13.49 18.78 8.33
N LYS A 18 -14.82 18.68 8.24
CA LYS A 18 -15.63 17.83 9.12
C LYS A 18 -15.25 16.35 8.97
N VAL A 19 -15.17 15.86 7.73
CA VAL A 19 -14.80 14.45 7.45
C VAL A 19 -13.37 14.14 7.89
N VAL A 20 -12.44 15.09 7.78
CA VAL A 20 -11.06 14.95 8.28
C VAL A 20 -11.04 14.88 9.81
N LYS A 21 -11.81 15.73 10.50
CA LYS A 21 -11.95 15.71 11.96
C LYS A 21 -12.58 14.43 12.49
N GLU A 22 -13.60 13.91 11.81
CA GLU A 22 -14.22 12.61 12.16
C GLU A 22 -13.22 11.44 12.09
N LYS A 23 -12.17 11.57 11.27
CA LYS A 23 -11.07 10.60 11.18
C LYS A 23 -9.93 10.86 12.15
N GLY A 24 -10.08 11.82 13.07
CA GLY A 24 -9.10 12.11 14.13
C GLY A 24 -7.92 12.99 13.71
N LEU A 25 -8.02 13.64 12.54
CA LEU A 25 -6.96 14.52 12.02
C LEU A 25 -7.40 15.98 12.03
N SER A 26 -6.43 16.89 12.09
CA SER A 26 -6.65 18.33 11.96
C SER A 26 -6.02 18.84 10.68
N ILE A 27 -6.75 19.65 9.93
CA ILE A 27 -6.27 20.30 8.70
C ILE A 27 -6.58 21.79 8.77
N GLU A 28 -5.63 22.61 8.32
CA GLU A 28 -5.80 24.05 8.23
C GLU A 28 -6.78 24.40 7.10
N LYS A 29 -7.63 25.41 7.36
CA LYS A 29 -8.65 25.84 6.40
C LYS A 29 -8.02 26.32 5.09
N ASP A 30 -6.95 27.10 5.19
CA ASP A 30 -6.22 27.70 4.07
C ASP A 30 -5.67 26.64 3.10
N TYR A 31 -5.26 25.49 3.62
CA TYR A 31 -4.79 24.37 2.81
C TYR A 31 -5.92 23.72 2.01
N VAL A 32 -7.10 23.57 2.63
CA VAL A 32 -8.28 23.03 1.95
C VAL A 32 -8.77 23.99 0.87
N GLU A 33 -8.76 25.30 1.15
CA GLU A 33 -9.10 26.33 0.16
C GLU A 33 -8.16 26.28 -1.04
N SER A 34 -6.85 26.24 -0.80
CA SER A 34 -5.83 26.10 -1.86
C SER A 34 -6.01 24.82 -2.68
N PHE A 35 -6.39 23.72 -2.04
CA PHE A 35 -6.70 22.47 -2.72
C PHE A 35 -7.91 22.62 -3.64
N ILE A 36 -8.98 23.29 -3.19
CA ILE A 36 -10.17 23.52 -4.01
C ILE A 36 -9.85 24.45 -5.19
N ASP A 37 -9.03 25.48 -5.00
CA ASP A 37 -8.61 26.37 -6.08
C ASP A 37 -7.79 25.64 -7.15
N ASN A 38 -6.89 24.75 -6.73
CA ASN A 38 -6.17 23.87 -7.66
C ASN A 38 -7.11 22.87 -8.36
N PHE A 39 -8.13 22.38 -7.66
CA PHE A 39 -9.10 21.46 -8.25
C PHE A 39 -9.97 22.15 -9.31
N ILE A 40 -10.41 23.39 -9.03
CA ILE A 40 -11.17 24.19 -9.99
C ILE A 40 -10.31 24.50 -11.22
N SER A 41 -9.03 24.85 -11.03
CA SER A 41 -8.15 25.15 -12.17
C SER A 41 -7.86 23.94 -13.05
N GLU A 42 -7.80 22.72 -12.49
CA GLU A 42 -7.59 21.50 -13.27
C GLU A 42 -8.85 20.97 -13.96
N TYR A 43 -10.02 21.06 -13.31
CA TYR A 43 -11.23 20.37 -13.75
C TYR A 43 -12.39 21.31 -14.13
N GLU A 44 -12.23 22.63 -14.00
CA GLU A 44 -13.25 23.66 -14.25
C GLU A 44 -14.57 23.42 -13.51
N ARG A 45 -14.51 22.72 -12.37
CA ARG A 45 -15.68 22.31 -11.58
C ARG A 45 -15.34 22.14 -10.10
N LEU A 46 -16.37 22.17 -9.27
CA LEU A 46 -16.26 21.80 -7.86
C LEU A 46 -16.30 20.28 -7.63
N PRO A 47 -15.70 19.77 -6.54
CA PRO A 47 -15.83 18.38 -6.14
C PRO A 47 -17.28 18.01 -5.79
N LYS A 48 -17.73 16.83 -6.22
CA LYS A 48 -19.03 16.28 -5.82
C LYS A 48 -18.95 15.73 -4.40
N LYS A 49 -20.09 15.68 -3.70
CA LYS A 49 -20.18 15.10 -2.33
C LYS A 49 -19.62 13.67 -2.24
N SER A 50 -19.84 12.86 -3.29
CA SER A 50 -19.31 11.49 -3.37
C SER A 50 -17.78 11.43 -3.52
N GLU A 51 -17.14 12.50 -4.00
CA GLU A 51 -15.69 12.59 -4.21
C GLU A 51 -14.95 13.07 -2.95
N ILE A 52 -15.65 13.65 -1.98
CA ILE A 52 -15.04 14.16 -0.73
C ILE A 52 -14.37 13.03 0.07
N ILE A 53 -15.06 11.90 0.26
CA ILE A 53 -14.54 10.74 1.00
C ILE A 53 -13.25 10.18 0.37
N PRO A 54 -13.19 9.90 -0.95
CA PRO A 54 -11.95 9.41 -1.56
C PRO A 54 -10.83 10.46 -1.56
N ILE A 55 -11.14 11.75 -1.71
CA ILE A 55 -10.16 12.84 -1.57
C ILE A 55 -9.51 12.81 -0.19
N VAL A 56 -10.32 12.80 0.87
CA VAL A 56 -9.83 12.73 2.26
C VAL A 56 -9.07 11.43 2.51
N SER A 57 -9.57 10.28 2.02
CA SER A 57 -8.86 9.02 2.17
C SER A 57 -7.49 9.01 1.47
N SER A 58 -7.36 9.70 0.33
CA SER A 58 -6.08 9.84 -0.37
C SER A 58 -5.11 10.70 0.44
N TYR A 59 -5.58 11.83 0.97
CA TYR A 59 -4.79 12.72 1.82
C TYR A 59 -4.21 11.99 3.04
N ILE A 60 -5.04 11.20 3.74
CA ILE A 60 -4.59 10.42 4.91
C ILE A 60 -3.51 9.42 4.54
N LYS A 61 -3.70 8.67 3.44
CA LYS A 61 -2.68 7.72 2.96
C LYS A 61 -1.36 8.38 2.61
N ILE A 62 -1.38 9.61 2.12
CA ILE A 62 -0.17 10.40 1.84
C ILE A 62 0.50 10.80 3.15
N LEU A 63 -0.25 11.20 4.17
CA LEU A 63 0.29 11.51 5.50
C LEU A 63 0.90 10.28 6.18
N GLU A 64 0.19 9.16 6.21
CA GLU A 64 0.69 7.89 6.76
C GLU A 64 2.00 7.47 6.08
N ARG A 65 2.09 7.64 4.75
CA ARG A 65 3.32 7.36 4.00
C ARG A 65 4.43 8.36 4.31
N LYS A 66 4.09 9.63 4.55
CA LYS A 66 5.06 10.67 4.90
C LYS A 66 5.62 10.48 6.31
N GLU A 67 4.80 10.14 7.29
CA GLU A 67 5.27 9.78 8.66
C GLU A 67 6.22 8.59 8.61
N TYR A 68 5.88 7.55 7.83
CA TYR A 68 6.78 6.44 7.56
C TYR A 68 8.09 6.86 6.89
N SER A 69 8.06 7.90 6.04
CA SER A 69 9.28 8.44 5.42
C SER A 69 10.08 9.34 6.37
N SER A 70 9.44 10.08 7.27
CA SER A 70 10.11 10.93 8.25
C SER A 70 10.93 10.11 9.25
N GLU A 71 10.41 8.95 9.67
CA GLU A 71 11.16 7.97 10.50
C GLU A 71 12.38 7.37 9.78
N ILE A 72 12.35 7.33 8.44
CA ILE A 72 13.48 6.84 7.62
C ILE A 72 14.48 7.99 7.34
N ILE A 73 14.00 9.23 7.22
CA ILE A 73 14.81 10.41 6.87
C ILE A 73 15.71 10.86 8.03
N GLU A 74 15.33 10.67 9.30
CA GLU A 74 16.25 10.95 10.43
C GLU A 74 17.55 10.13 10.37
N LYS A 75 17.60 9.06 9.54
CA LYS A 75 18.75 8.15 9.46
C LYS A 75 19.60 8.24 8.19
N SER A 76 19.35 9.16 7.28
CA SER A 76 20.19 9.30 6.09
C SER A 76 20.35 10.75 5.64
N GLN A 77 21.51 11.32 5.99
CA GLN A 77 22.05 12.53 5.36
C GLN A 77 22.31 12.31 3.87
N GLU A 78 21.98 13.37 3.11
CA GLU A 78 22.57 13.86 1.86
C GLU A 78 23.01 12.82 0.81
N TYR A 79 22.33 12.80 -0.35
CA TYR A 79 22.96 13.08 -1.65
C TYR A 79 21.88 13.34 -2.73
N SER A 80 22.17 14.36 -3.52
CA SER A 80 21.42 14.83 -4.69
C SER A 80 21.47 13.85 -5.87
N SER A 81 20.37 13.71 -6.60
CA SER A 81 20.25 14.09 -8.03
C SER A 81 19.19 13.29 -8.81
N GLY A 82 18.37 14.01 -9.60
CA GLY A 82 18.18 13.70 -11.02
C GLY A 82 17.16 12.66 -11.49
N THR A 83 16.03 13.17 -12.00
CA THR A 83 15.35 12.83 -13.28
C THR A 83 14.61 11.49 -13.53
N GLU A 84 13.31 11.66 -13.81
CA GLU A 84 12.52 11.16 -14.95
C GLU A 84 11.93 9.72 -15.04
N THR A 85 10.59 9.72 -14.99
CA THR A 85 9.58 8.96 -15.75
C THR A 85 9.80 7.49 -16.16
N SER A 86 8.83 6.62 -15.78
CA SER A 86 8.15 5.74 -16.74
C SER A 86 6.87 5.12 -16.13
N LYS A 87 5.78 5.11 -16.91
CA LYS A 87 4.48 4.52 -16.59
C LYS A 87 4.57 2.99 -16.58
N ALA A 88 4.05 2.34 -15.54
CA ALA A 88 3.85 0.89 -15.50
C ALA A 88 2.35 0.53 -15.43
N PRO A 89 1.92 -0.58 -16.05
CA PRO A 89 0.50 -0.90 -16.24
C PRO A 89 -0.12 -1.47 -14.97
N ARG A 90 -1.32 -1.00 -14.61
CA ARG A 90 -2.10 -1.49 -13.46
C ARG A 90 -2.92 -2.71 -13.87
N VAL A 91 -2.49 -3.90 -13.47
CA VAL A 91 -3.34 -5.11 -13.50
C VAL A 91 -3.98 -5.30 -12.12
N SER A 92 -5.27 -5.66 -12.13
CA SER A 92 -6.25 -5.66 -11.04
C SER A 92 -5.83 -6.36 -9.74
N PHE A 93 -5.65 -5.56 -8.68
CA PHE A 93 -5.26 -5.97 -7.31
C PHE A 93 -6.44 -6.38 -6.41
N ILE A 94 -7.67 -6.29 -6.89
CA ILE A 94 -8.86 -6.23 -6.02
C ILE A 94 -9.31 -7.61 -5.51
N GLU A 95 -9.07 -8.69 -6.25
CA GLU A 95 -9.60 -10.02 -5.89
C GLU A 95 -8.74 -10.79 -4.86
N LYS A 96 -7.43 -10.53 -4.78
CA LYS A 96 -6.52 -11.26 -3.86
C LYS A 96 -6.73 -10.88 -2.38
N ASN A 97 -7.19 -9.66 -2.10
CA ASN A 97 -7.28 -9.16 -0.72
C ASN A 97 -8.39 -9.82 0.10
N LYS A 98 -9.48 -10.29 -0.52
CA LYS A 98 -10.59 -10.90 0.24
C LYS A 98 -10.23 -12.28 0.81
N MET A 99 -9.36 -13.03 0.12
CA MET A 99 -8.95 -14.37 0.58
C MET A 99 -7.96 -14.30 1.76
N LEU A 100 -7.04 -13.34 1.75
CA LEU A 100 -6.03 -13.15 2.80
C LEU A 100 -6.61 -12.66 4.14
N ILE A 101 -7.70 -11.89 4.10
CA ILE A 101 -8.37 -11.39 5.31
C ILE A 101 -9.09 -12.53 6.06
N SER A 102 -9.64 -13.52 5.34
CA SER A 102 -10.27 -14.69 5.96
C SER A 102 -9.26 -15.54 6.75
N ILE A 103 -8.05 -15.68 6.23
CA ILE A 103 -7.00 -16.53 6.83
C ILE A 103 -6.37 -15.87 8.07
N LYS A 104 -6.39 -14.53 8.16
CA LYS A 104 -5.89 -13.78 9.33
C LYS A 104 -6.73 -13.98 10.60
N ASN A 105 -8.02 -14.29 10.47
CA ASN A 105 -8.93 -14.35 11.62
C ASN A 105 -8.91 -15.68 12.38
N GLU A 106 -8.26 -16.72 11.85
CA GLU A 106 -8.32 -18.08 12.43
C GLU A 106 -7.07 -18.52 13.19
N GLY A 107 -6.06 -17.66 13.40
CA GLY A 107 -4.91 -18.02 14.26
C GLY A 107 -4.22 -19.36 13.92
N LEU A 108 -4.37 -19.83 12.67
CA LEU A 108 -4.13 -21.22 12.28
C LEU A 108 -2.73 -21.48 11.72
N PHE A 109 -1.87 -20.46 11.63
CA PHE A 109 -0.51 -20.59 11.07
C PHE A 109 0.53 -21.14 12.06
N GLY A 110 0.09 -21.82 13.11
CA GLY A 110 0.97 -22.43 14.11
C GLY A 110 0.88 -23.96 14.20
N ARG A 111 -0.03 -24.64 13.50
CA ARG A 111 -0.32 -26.07 13.77
C ARG A 111 -0.58 -27.00 12.59
N SER A 112 -0.67 -26.52 11.35
CA SER A 112 -0.70 -27.41 10.18
C SER A 112 0.71 -27.59 9.62
N GLU A 113 1.14 -28.84 9.41
CA GLU A 113 2.41 -29.21 8.78
C GLU A 113 2.45 -28.84 7.27
N GLU A 114 1.35 -28.34 6.73
CA GLU A 114 1.19 -28.00 5.32
C GLU A 114 1.79 -26.62 5.01
N ILE A 115 2.93 -26.62 4.32
CA ILE A 115 3.60 -25.41 3.86
C ILE A 115 2.80 -24.78 2.71
N LEU A 116 2.55 -23.48 2.80
CA LEU A 116 1.87 -22.72 1.74
C LEU A 116 2.62 -22.85 0.41
N THR A 117 1.91 -23.18 -0.67
CA THR A 117 2.48 -23.25 -2.02
C THR A 117 1.86 -22.16 -2.88
N ILE A 118 2.69 -21.27 -3.44
CA ILE A 118 2.29 -20.15 -4.28
C ILE A 118 2.92 -20.26 -5.68
N PRO A 119 2.32 -19.66 -6.71
CA PRO A 119 2.98 -19.56 -8.01
C PRO A 119 4.20 -18.65 -7.94
N LYS A 120 5.23 -18.92 -8.75
CA LYS A 120 6.40 -18.05 -8.88
C LYS A 120 6.00 -16.61 -9.21
N SER A 121 6.40 -15.66 -8.37
CA SER A 121 6.17 -14.24 -8.61
C SER A 121 7.04 -13.74 -9.77
N GLN A 122 6.45 -12.97 -10.69
CA GLN A 122 7.21 -12.25 -11.71
C GLN A 122 7.88 -11.03 -11.05
N GLY A 123 9.21 -10.97 -11.04
CA GLY A 123 9.98 -9.87 -10.46
C GLY A 123 10.52 -10.13 -9.05
N ARG A 124 10.56 -9.08 -8.21
CA ARG A 124 11.07 -9.18 -6.83
C ARG A 124 10.07 -9.96 -5.97
N ARG A 125 10.58 -10.92 -5.20
CA ARG A 125 9.77 -11.75 -4.30
C ARG A 125 9.09 -10.90 -3.23
N LEU A 126 7.83 -11.20 -2.98
CA LEU A 126 7.00 -10.55 -1.97
C LEU A 126 6.46 -11.62 -1.03
N CYS A 127 6.34 -11.27 0.26
CA CYS A 127 5.74 -12.17 1.22
C CYS A 127 4.23 -12.25 0.96
N PRO A 128 3.63 -13.45 0.93
CA PRO A 128 2.19 -13.61 0.67
C PRO A 128 1.29 -13.02 1.75
N ILE A 129 1.81 -12.74 2.95
CA ILE A 129 1.02 -12.25 4.10
C ILE A 129 1.23 -10.75 4.34
N CYS A 130 2.47 -10.27 4.41
CA CYS A 130 2.72 -8.85 4.67
C CYS A 130 2.77 -8.00 3.40
N ASP A 131 3.02 -8.60 2.23
CA ASP A 131 3.25 -7.87 0.97
C ASP A 131 4.29 -6.74 1.12
N ASP A 132 5.19 -6.87 2.10
CA ASP A 132 6.25 -5.91 2.35
C ASP A 132 7.20 -5.96 1.15
N GLY A 133 7.35 -4.84 0.42
CA GLY A 133 8.33 -4.68 -0.66
C GLY A 133 9.80 -4.79 -0.22
N ASN A 134 10.04 -5.04 1.08
CA ASN A 134 11.35 -5.20 1.67
C ASN A 134 11.84 -6.65 1.59
N TRP A 135 12.47 -6.96 0.46
CA TRP A 135 13.06 -8.26 0.14
C TRP A 135 14.12 -8.75 1.13
N TYR A 136 14.80 -7.86 1.88
CA TYR A 136 15.78 -8.26 2.89
C TYR A 136 15.17 -9.06 4.04
N LYS A 137 13.85 -8.96 4.23
CA LYS A 137 13.11 -9.74 5.23
C LYS A 137 12.80 -11.17 4.79
N ILE A 138 13.10 -11.54 3.53
CA ILE A 138 12.77 -12.86 2.98
C ILE A 138 14.05 -13.70 2.93
N HIS A 139 14.08 -14.78 3.71
CA HIS A 139 15.18 -15.72 3.74
C HIS A 139 14.85 -16.96 2.91
N GLU A 140 15.78 -17.33 2.04
CA GLU A 140 15.73 -18.56 1.24
C GLU A 140 16.43 -19.69 2.01
N LEU A 141 15.74 -20.83 2.15
CA LEU A 141 16.24 -22.02 2.83
C LEU A 141 16.01 -23.26 1.97
N ILE A 142 16.84 -24.26 2.15
CA ILE A 142 16.68 -25.55 1.49
C ILE A 142 15.61 -26.35 2.23
N ASP A 143 14.66 -26.93 1.48
CA ASP A 143 13.70 -27.87 2.04
C ASP A 143 14.09 -29.32 1.76
N LYS A 144 14.55 -30.00 2.81
CA LYS A 144 14.95 -31.42 2.74
C LYS A 144 13.78 -32.36 2.50
N ASN A 145 12.55 -31.92 2.75
CA ASN A 145 11.35 -32.70 2.53
C ASN A 145 10.89 -32.67 1.06
N ASP A 146 11.48 -31.81 0.24
CA ASP A 146 11.13 -31.63 -1.16
C ASP A 146 12.30 -32.07 -2.03
N ILE A 147 12.22 -33.27 -2.59
CA ILE A 147 13.29 -33.82 -3.43
C ILE A 147 12.88 -33.61 -4.89
N LEU A 148 13.58 -32.70 -5.57
CA LEU A 148 13.36 -32.39 -6.99
C LEU A 148 14.04 -33.41 -7.90
N CYS A 149 15.17 -33.97 -7.46
CA CYS A 149 15.89 -35.01 -8.17
C CYS A 149 16.63 -35.91 -7.18
N ASP A 150 16.56 -37.23 -7.39
CA ASP A 150 17.20 -38.20 -6.49
C ASP A 150 18.71 -38.34 -6.75
N TYR A 151 19.14 -38.25 -8.02
CA TYR A 151 20.56 -38.28 -8.38
C TYR A 151 20.87 -37.44 -9.64
N PRO A 152 21.73 -36.41 -9.52
CA PRO A 152 22.31 -35.86 -8.30
C PRO A 152 21.21 -35.34 -7.35
N ARG A 153 21.40 -35.53 -6.03
CA ARG A 153 20.36 -35.19 -5.06
C ARG A 153 20.13 -33.68 -5.00
N ILE A 154 18.98 -33.21 -5.47
CA ILE A 154 18.59 -31.80 -5.52
C ILE A 154 17.33 -31.61 -4.68
N TYR A 155 17.40 -30.68 -3.74
CA TYR A 155 16.28 -30.31 -2.88
C TYR A 155 15.59 -29.04 -3.38
N GLY A 156 14.30 -28.93 -3.06
CA GLY A 156 13.50 -27.74 -3.26
C GLY A 156 13.92 -26.60 -2.33
N LYS A 157 13.40 -25.41 -2.62
CA LYS A 157 13.61 -24.21 -1.83
C LYS A 157 12.32 -23.84 -1.11
N LYS A 158 12.45 -23.34 0.12
CA LYS A 158 11.39 -22.70 0.89
C LYS A 158 11.82 -21.31 1.31
N TYR A 159 10.85 -20.43 1.53
CA TYR A 159 11.08 -19.06 1.89
C TYR A 159 10.43 -18.76 3.23
N ILE A 160 11.09 -17.94 4.04
CA ILE A 160 10.59 -17.50 5.34
C ILE A 160 10.64 -15.98 5.42
N CYS A 161 9.55 -15.37 5.87
CA CYS A 161 9.52 -13.93 6.15
C CYS A 161 9.85 -13.64 7.63
N SER A 162 10.84 -12.79 7.88
CA SER A 162 11.22 -12.37 9.23
C SER A 162 10.21 -11.43 9.90
N GLY A 163 9.28 -10.85 9.13
CA GLY A 163 8.25 -9.96 9.67
C GLY A 163 7.03 -10.70 10.22
N CYS A 164 6.51 -11.67 9.46
CA CYS A 164 5.28 -12.40 9.83
C CYS A 164 5.51 -13.90 10.08
N SER A 165 6.76 -14.37 10.02
CA SER A 165 7.15 -15.79 10.17
C SER A 165 6.48 -16.75 9.19
N CYS A 166 5.87 -16.22 8.11
CA CYS A 166 5.24 -17.04 7.08
C CYS A 166 6.29 -17.89 6.37
N VAL A 167 5.98 -19.18 6.20
CA VAL A 167 6.79 -20.13 5.44
C VAL A 167 6.02 -20.54 4.18
N TRP A 168 6.63 -20.41 3.01
CA TRP A 168 6.01 -20.82 1.76
C TRP A 168 7.01 -21.41 0.76
N LYS A 169 6.47 -22.06 -0.27
CA LYS A 169 7.17 -22.59 -1.43
C LYS A 169 6.62 -21.97 -2.70
N GLU A 170 7.48 -21.87 -3.70
CA GLU A 170 7.10 -21.45 -5.05
C GLU A 170 7.07 -22.66 -5.98
N LYS A 171 5.95 -22.88 -6.68
CA LYS A 171 5.81 -23.91 -7.71
C LYS A 171 5.64 -23.27 -9.09
#